data_AF-A0A1V5IRB1-F1
#
_entry.id   AF-A0A1V5IRB1-F1
#
_cell.length_a   1.000
_cell.length_b   1.000
_cell.length_c   1.000
_cell.angle_alpha   90.00
_cell.angle_beta   90.00
_cell.angle_gamma   90.00
#
_symmetry.space_group_name_H-M   'P 1'
#
loop_
_entity.id
_entity.type
_entity.pdbx_description
1 polymer ?
#
loop_
_entity_poly.entity_id
_entity_poly.type
_entity_poly.pdbx_seq_one_letter_code
_entity_poly.pdbx_strand_id
1 'polypeptide(L)'
;MLRGSFHKTAIRDLRIDNNRRWQELHLRGIASGYAAAPFFEYYFDMISGVVSKRHTFLLDLNSEALEAVCQAMGIDVPVGYTDRFEQEGTRENDYRYRITPKKASEIPGYRDLPYTQVFGDKQGFVAGLSIIDMLLNNGPGTRALLLRSLGADNY
;
A
#
# COMPACT_ATOMS: atom_id res chain seq x y z
N MET A 1 -20.66 2.92 -5.70
CA MET A 1 -20.84 1.61 -6.37
C MET A 1 -19.61 1.30 -7.21
N LEU A 2 -18.87 0.25 -6.90
CA LEU A 2 -17.94 -0.35 -7.88
C LEU A 2 -18.78 -0.99 -8.98
N ARG A 3 -18.63 -0.51 -10.23
CA ARG A 3 -19.24 -1.13 -11.40
C ARG A 3 -18.40 -2.37 -11.78
N GLY A 4 -18.88 -3.54 -11.41
CA GLY A 4 -18.33 -4.81 -11.88
C GLY A 4 -18.64 -5.99 -10.96
N SER A 5 -19.29 -7.01 -11.52
CA SER A 5 -19.64 -8.32 -10.96
C SER A 5 -20.95 -8.41 -10.16
N PHE A 6 -21.76 -9.40 -10.56
CA PHE A 6 -23.16 -9.65 -10.18
C PHE A 6 -23.36 -10.24 -8.77
N HIS A 7 -22.31 -10.22 -7.93
CA HIS A 7 -22.39 -10.48 -6.50
C HIS A 7 -21.75 -9.30 -5.77
N LYS A 8 -22.58 -8.31 -5.40
CA LYS A 8 -22.14 -7.16 -4.60
C LYS A 8 -22.06 -7.56 -3.13
N THR A 9 -21.13 -8.43 -2.77
CA THR A 9 -20.77 -8.62 -1.37
C THR A 9 -20.21 -7.30 -0.86
N ALA A 10 -20.73 -6.78 0.25
CA ALA A 10 -20.19 -5.56 0.83
C ALA A 10 -18.73 -5.83 1.26
N ILE A 11 -17.85 -4.83 1.14
CA ILE A 11 -16.42 -5.00 1.44
C ILE A 11 -16.21 -5.52 2.87
N ARG A 12 -17.02 -5.05 3.83
CA ARG A 12 -17.00 -5.53 5.22
C ARG A 12 -17.32 -7.02 5.39
N ASP A 13 -18.05 -7.60 4.44
CA ASP A 13 -18.48 -9.00 4.49
C ASP A 13 -17.58 -9.92 3.65
N LEU A 14 -16.57 -9.36 2.96
CA LEU A 14 -15.61 -10.14 2.20
C LEU A 14 -14.71 -10.93 3.16
N ARG A 15 -14.79 -12.26 3.05
CA ARG A 15 -14.00 -13.18 3.86
C ARG A 15 -12.77 -13.67 3.12
N ILE A 16 -11.70 -13.91 3.86
CA ILE A 16 -10.47 -14.50 3.34
C ILE A 16 -10.63 -16.02 3.25
N ASP A 17 -10.21 -16.62 2.12
CA ASP A 17 -10.12 -18.06 1.98
C ASP A 17 -8.88 -18.60 2.73
N ASN A 18 -9.05 -18.83 4.03
CA ASN A 18 -8.03 -19.35 4.92
C ASN A 18 -7.69 -20.84 4.69
N ASN A 19 -8.34 -21.53 3.74
CA ASN A 19 -7.99 -22.91 3.36
C ASN A 19 -6.88 -22.95 2.30
N ARG A 20 -6.56 -21.81 1.68
CA ARG A 20 -5.47 -21.68 0.71
C ARG A 20 -4.20 -21.21 1.42
N ARG A 21 -3.04 -21.59 0.87
CA ARG A 21 -1.71 -21.16 1.34
C ARG A 21 -1.30 -19.80 0.77
N TRP A 22 -2.23 -18.84 0.74
CA TRP A 22 -1.96 -17.53 0.14
C TRP A 22 -0.96 -16.74 1.00
N GLN A 23 -1.03 -16.80 2.33
CA GLN A 23 -0.07 -16.12 3.21
C GLN A 23 1.37 -16.48 2.84
N GLU A 24 1.64 -17.78 2.76
CA GLU A 24 2.96 -18.32 2.44
C GLU A 24 3.40 -17.96 1.02
N LEU A 25 2.50 -18.04 0.04
CA LEU A 25 2.80 -17.66 -1.34
C LEU A 25 3.18 -16.18 -1.44
N HIS A 26 2.42 -15.29 -0.78
CA HIS A 26 2.69 -13.86 -0.76
C HIS A 26 4.01 -13.56 -0.04
N LEU A 27 4.28 -14.20 1.10
CA LEU A 27 5.52 -13.98 1.84
C LEU A 27 6.76 -14.46 1.09
N ARG A 28 6.67 -15.61 0.40
CA ARG A 28 7.74 -16.06 -0.49
C ARG A 28 7.96 -15.10 -1.65
N GLY A 29 6.89 -14.56 -2.22
CA GLY A 29 6.97 -13.54 -3.28
C GLY A 29 7.71 -12.29 -2.80
N ILE A 30 7.30 -11.74 -1.66
CA ILE A 30 7.95 -10.56 -1.04
C ILE A 30 9.42 -10.86 -0.73
N ALA A 31 9.72 -11.99 -0.08
CA ALA A 31 11.10 -12.36 0.21
C ALA A 31 11.95 -12.50 -1.06
N SER A 32 11.42 -13.14 -2.11
CA SER A 32 12.15 -13.30 -3.37
C SER A 32 12.42 -11.97 -4.10
N GLY A 33 11.50 -11.02 -4.01
CA GLY A 33 11.63 -9.71 -4.66
C GLY A 33 12.51 -8.74 -3.89
N TYR A 34 12.59 -8.88 -2.56
CA TYR A 34 13.13 -7.85 -1.68
C TYR A 34 14.22 -8.33 -0.72
N ALA A 35 14.64 -9.59 -0.72
CA ALA A 35 15.69 -10.08 0.20
C ALA A 35 17.01 -9.30 0.10
N ALA A 36 17.30 -8.71 -1.06
CA ALA A 36 18.48 -7.86 -1.28
C ALA A 36 18.23 -6.36 -0.99
N ALA A 37 17.03 -5.98 -0.54
CA ALA A 37 16.71 -4.59 -0.24
C ALA A 37 17.40 -4.16 1.08
N PRO A 38 17.95 -2.94 1.17
CA PRO A 38 18.75 -2.49 2.31
C PRO A 38 18.05 -2.60 3.68
N PHE A 39 16.72 -2.46 3.73
CA PHE A 39 15.95 -2.50 4.97
C PHE A 39 15.06 -3.75 5.09
N PHE A 40 15.34 -4.80 4.31
CA PHE A 40 14.53 -6.01 4.32
C PHE A 40 14.41 -6.62 5.72
N GLU A 41 15.53 -6.92 6.36
CA GLU A 41 15.56 -7.57 7.68
C GLU A 41 14.86 -6.75 8.77
N TYR A 42 14.83 -5.42 8.63
CA TYR A 42 14.21 -4.53 9.61
C TYR A 42 12.67 -4.54 9.53
N TYR A 43 12.11 -4.61 8.32
CA TYR A 43 10.65 -4.49 8.11
C TYR A 43 9.95 -5.80 7.77
N PHE A 44 10.68 -6.86 7.37
CA PHE A 44 10.06 -8.11 6.96
C PHE A 44 9.33 -8.82 8.10
N ASP A 45 9.82 -8.75 9.33
CA ASP A 45 9.14 -9.32 10.50
C ASP A 45 7.78 -8.66 10.76
N MET A 46 7.70 -7.34 10.57
CA MET A 46 6.45 -6.60 10.67
C MET A 46 5.48 -6.98 9.54
N ILE A 47 5.94 -7.03 8.29
CA ILE A 47 5.12 -7.45 7.14
C ILE A 47 4.62 -8.89 7.32
N SER A 48 5.50 -9.81 7.70
CA SER A 48 5.17 -11.22 7.91
C SER A 48 4.26 -11.42 9.11
N GLY A 49 4.41 -10.62 10.17
CA GLY A 49 3.51 -10.59 11.31
C GLY A 49 2.07 -10.25 10.93
N VAL A 50 1.87 -9.27 10.04
CA VAL A 50 0.54 -8.91 9.53
C VAL A 50 -0.01 -10.02 8.61
N VAL A 51 0.75 -10.41 7.60
CA VAL A 51 0.27 -11.35 6.56
C VAL A 51 -0.01 -12.74 7.14
N SER A 52 0.76 -13.19 8.12
CA SER A 52 0.63 -14.54 8.70
C SER A 52 -0.57 -14.70 9.64
N LYS A 53 -1.18 -13.60 10.10
CA LYS A 53 -2.36 -13.65 10.96
C LYS A 53 -3.57 -14.20 10.20
N ARG A 54 -4.38 -15.02 10.89
CA ARG A 54 -5.61 -15.59 10.32
C ARG A 54 -6.79 -14.65 10.54
N HIS A 55 -6.87 -13.62 9.71
CA HIS A 55 -8.04 -12.73 9.67
C HIS A 55 -9.26 -13.44 9.04
N THR A 56 -10.45 -13.14 9.57
CA THR A 56 -11.70 -13.65 8.98
C THR A 56 -12.14 -12.79 7.79
N PHE A 57 -12.09 -11.46 7.96
CA PHE A 57 -12.51 -10.51 6.94
C PHE A 57 -11.30 -9.83 6.28
N LEU A 58 -11.44 -9.52 4.99
CA LEU A 58 -10.42 -8.80 4.22
C LEU A 58 -10.20 -7.38 4.75
N LEU A 59 -11.26 -6.76 5.26
CA LEU A 59 -11.18 -5.42 5.85
C LEU A 59 -10.23 -5.38 7.05
N ASP A 60 -10.25 -6.41 7.90
CA ASP A 60 -9.40 -6.50 9.08
C ASP A 60 -7.91 -6.57 8.69
N LEU A 61 -7.58 -7.45 7.73
CA LEU A 61 -6.23 -7.58 7.19
C LEU A 61 -5.75 -6.26 6.58
N ASN A 62 -6.59 -5.60 5.77
CA ASN A 62 -6.23 -4.34 5.12
C ASN A 62 -6.02 -3.21 6.13
N SER A 63 -6.83 -3.17 7.18
CA SER A 63 -6.73 -2.15 8.22
C SER A 63 -5.44 -2.34 9.02
N GLU A 64 -5.13 -3.57 9.42
CA GLU A 64 -3.87 -3.87 10.11
C GLU A 64 -2.65 -3.59 9.23
N ALA A 65 -2.70 -3.95 7.94
CA ALA A 65 -1.61 -3.66 7.00
C ALA A 65 -1.38 -2.15 6.81
N LEU A 66 -2.47 -1.37 6.72
CA LEU A 66 -2.40 0.08 6.62
C LEU A 66 -1.78 0.68 7.89
N GLU A 67 -2.25 0.28 9.06
CA GLU A 67 -1.73 0.74 10.36
C GLU A 67 -0.25 0.41 10.52
N ALA A 68 0.16 -0.83 10.24
CA ALA A 68 1.55 -1.27 10.35
C ALA A 68 2.48 -0.46 9.44
N VAL A 69 2.08 -0.22 8.20
CA VAL A 69 2.87 0.60 7.25
C VAL A 69 2.92 2.06 7.68
N CYS A 70 1.81 2.64 8.13
CA CYS A 70 1.78 4.01 8.67
C CYS A 70 2.72 4.16 9.88
N GLN A 71 2.65 3.24 10.83
CA GLN A 71 3.54 3.22 12.00
C GLN A 71 5.01 3.08 11.61
N ALA A 72 5.33 2.17 10.68
CA ALA A 72 6.69 1.96 10.19
C ALA A 72 7.31 3.21 9.53
N MET A 73 6.47 4.06 8.95
CA MET A 73 6.88 5.34 8.36
C MET A 73 6.81 6.51 9.34
N GLY A 74 6.32 6.32 10.57
CA GLY A 74 6.08 7.43 11.52
C GLY A 74 4.96 8.37 11.08
N ILE A 75 3.93 7.83 10.42
CA ILE A 75 2.72 8.55 10.06
C ILE A 75 1.65 8.24 11.10
N ASP A 76 1.39 9.22 11.97
CA ASP A 76 0.33 9.15 12.96
C ASP A 76 -0.91 9.88 12.40
N VAL A 77 -1.88 9.11 11.93
CA VAL A 77 -3.15 9.62 11.39
C VAL A 77 -4.32 8.80 11.93
N PRO A 78 -5.44 9.44 12.29
CA PRO A 78 -6.64 8.72 12.69
C PRO A 78 -7.24 8.02 11.47
N VAL A 79 -7.24 6.69 11.49
CA VAL A 79 -7.97 5.86 10.52
C VAL A 79 -9.35 5.59 11.10
N GLY A 80 -10.39 5.85 10.30
CA GLY A 80 -11.78 5.67 10.74
C GLY A 80 -12.68 5.24 9.59
N TYR A 81 -13.82 4.65 9.96
CA TYR A 81 -14.86 4.29 9.01
C TYR A 81 -15.94 5.37 8.93
N THR A 82 -16.60 5.46 7.78
CA THR A 82 -17.73 6.36 7.59
C THR A 82 -19.04 5.62 7.91
N ASP A 83 -19.96 6.29 8.61
CA ASP A 83 -21.28 5.71 8.94
C ASP A 83 -22.24 5.69 7.75
N ARG A 84 -21.94 6.50 6.73
CA ARG A 84 -22.76 6.66 5.52
C ARG A 84 -21.88 6.83 4.30
N PHE A 85 -22.42 6.44 3.16
CA PHE A 85 -21.77 6.68 1.88
C PHE A 85 -21.70 8.19 1.60
N GLU A 86 -20.49 8.69 1.38
CA GLU A 86 -20.23 10.06 0.93
C GLU A 86 -19.94 10.07 -0.57
N GLN A 87 -20.68 10.90 -1.31
CA GLN A 87 -20.48 11.06 -2.76
C GLN A 87 -19.07 11.60 -3.06
N GLU A 88 -18.58 11.32 -4.27
CA GLU A 88 -17.31 11.87 -4.76
C GLU A 88 -17.33 13.40 -4.76
N GLY A 89 -16.20 14.03 -4.41
CA GLY A 89 -16.05 15.49 -4.43
C GLY A 89 -16.64 16.21 -3.21
N THR A 90 -17.13 15.46 -2.22
CA THR A 90 -17.62 16.03 -0.95
C THR A 90 -16.51 16.42 0.02
N ARG A 91 -15.30 15.90 -0.16
CA ARG A 91 -14.12 16.23 0.63
C ARG A 91 -12.99 16.74 -0.27
N GLU A 92 -12.22 17.67 0.26
CA GLU A 92 -10.91 17.99 -0.31
C GLU A 92 -10.00 16.76 -0.24
N ASN A 93 -9.09 16.62 -1.22
CA ASN A 93 -8.16 15.49 -1.32
C ASN A 93 -8.84 14.10 -1.36
N ASP A 94 -10.00 14.01 -2.02
CA ASP A 94 -10.69 12.74 -2.26
C ASP A 94 -10.03 11.96 -3.42
N TYR A 95 -9.24 10.94 -3.08
CA TYR A 95 -8.51 10.11 -4.04
C TYR A 95 -9.20 8.77 -4.37
N ARG A 96 -10.38 8.48 -3.78
CA ARG A 96 -11.05 7.16 -3.86
C ARG A 96 -11.32 6.69 -5.29
N TYR A 97 -11.53 7.60 -6.22
CA TYR A 97 -11.83 7.33 -7.62
C TYR A 97 -10.70 7.76 -8.58
N ARG A 98 -9.66 8.40 -8.05
CA ARG A 98 -8.47 8.81 -8.82
C ARG A 98 -7.43 7.70 -8.88
N ILE A 99 -7.33 6.90 -7.81
CA ILE A 99 -6.41 5.77 -7.74
C ILE A 99 -7.12 4.51 -8.24
N THR A 100 -6.74 4.03 -9.43
CA THR A 100 -7.34 2.81 -10.01
C THR A 100 -6.29 1.88 -10.60
N PRO A 101 -6.47 0.54 -10.53
CA PRO A 101 -5.53 -0.39 -11.16
C PRO A 101 -5.51 -0.34 -12.69
N LYS A 102 -6.53 0.27 -13.31
CA LYS A 102 -6.73 0.22 -14.77
C LYS A 102 -6.04 1.35 -15.53
N LYS A 103 -5.65 2.42 -14.84
CA LYS A 103 -5.07 3.62 -15.43
C LYS A 103 -4.01 4.18 -14.49
N ALA A 104 -2.97 4.79 -15.07
CA ALA A 104 -2.05 5.60 -14.29
C ALA A 104 -2.84 6.65 -13.51
N SER A 105 -2.54 6.76 -12.22
CA SER A 105 -3.26 7.66 -11.32
C SER A 105 -2.57 9.01 -11.35
N GLU A 106 -3.21 10.02 -11.95
CA GLU A 106 -2.68 11.40 -11.98
C GLU A 106 -3.21 12.16 -10.77
N ILE A 107 -2.31 12.40 -9.81
CA ILE A 107 -2.57 13.12 -8.57
C ILE A 107 -1.88 14.48 -8.65
N PRO A 108 -2.63 15.60 -8.74
CA PRO A 108 -2.09 16.95 -8.77
C PRO A 108 -1.25 17.22 -7.51
N GLY A 109 -0.09 17.84 -7.68
CA GLY A 109 0.83 18.10 -6.56
C GLY A 109 1.61 16.88 -6.10
N TYR A 110 1.52 15.74 -6.81
CA TYR A 110 2.28 14.53 -6.49
C TYR A 110 3.06 14.03 -7.71
N ARG A 111 4.34 13.73 -7.50
CA ARG A 111 5.20 13.06 -8.48
C ARG A 111 6.04 11.99 -7.83
N ASP A 112 6.16 10.84 -8.49
CA ASP A 112 7.09 9.79 -8.06
C ASP A 112 8.54 10.28 -8.24
N LEU A 113 9.26 10.33 -7.13
CA LEU A 113 10.68 10.66 -7.11
C LEU A 113 11.50 9.38 -7.13
N PRO A 114 12.56 9.28 -7.95
CA PRO A 114 13.41 8.09 -7.99
C PRO A 114 14.07 7.79 -6.64
N TYR A 115 14.15 6.51 -6.32
CA TYR A 115 14.93 5.94 -5.22
C TYR A 115 15.60 4.65 -5.69
N THR A 116 16.61 4.19 -4.94
CA THR A 116 17.30 2.94 -5.25
C THR A 116 16.33 1.77 -5.11
N GLN A 117 16.16 0.97 -6.16
CA GLN A 117 15.31 -0.24 -6.15
C GLN A 117 16.19 -1.47 -6.36
N VAL A 118 15.84 -2.61 -5.77
CA VAL A 118 16.56 -3.90 -5.93
C VAL A 118 16.87 -4.24 -7.39
N PHE A 119 15.95 -3.95 -8.30
CA PHE A 119 16.11 -4.22 -9.75
C PHE A 119 16.50 -2.98 -10.56
N GLY A 120 16.81 -1.87 -9.90
CA GLY A 120 17.07 -0.57 -10.53
C GLY A 120 18.25 -0.57 -11.50
N ASP A 121 19.33 -1.29 -11.19
CA ASP A 121 20.50 -1.38 -12.07
C ASP A 121 20.19 -2.06 -13.41
N LYS A 122 19.18 -2.95 -13.45
CA LYS A 122 18.80 -3.72 -14.63
C LYS A 122 17.65 -3.11 -15.41
N GLN A 123 16.69 -2.51 -14.71
CA GLN A 123 15.42 -2.06 -15.29
C GLN A 123 15.23 -0.54 -15.24
N GLY A 124 16.16 0.19 -14.62
CA GLY A 124 15.95 1.57 -14.25
C GLY A 124 14.93 1.71 -13.12
N PHE A 125 14.59 2.96 -12.80
CA PHE A 125 13.56 3.26 -11.81
C PHE A 125 12.16 2.97 -12.37
N VAL A 126 11.35 2.23 -11.61
CA VAL A 126 9.94 1.97 -11.91
C VAL A 126 9.06 2.71 -10.90
N ALA A 127 8.28 3.66 -11.39
CA ALA A 127 7.32 4.44 -10.60
C ALA A 127 6.06 3.62 -10.25
N GLY A 128 5.31 4.06 -9.24
CA GLY A 128 4.01 3.46 -8.89
C GLY A 128 4.08 2.04 -8.31
N LEU A 129 5.24 1.61 -7.82
CA LEU A 129 5.36 0.36 -7.07
C LEU A 129 4.73 0.48 -5.67
N SER A 130 4.54 -0.67 -5.02
CA SER A 130 3.89 -0.74 -3.71
C SER A 130 4.61 0.07 -2.62
N ILE A 131 3.88 0.48 -1.58
CA ILE A 131 4.48 1.18 -0.45
C ILE A 131 5.55 0.36 0.28
N ILE A 132 5.42 -0.97 0.29
CA ILE A 132 6.43 -1.87 0.87
C ILE A 132 7.70 -1.92 0.02
N ASP A 133 7.60 -1.73 -1.30
CA ASP A 133 8.80 -1.59 -2.17
C ASP A 133 9.64 -0.41 -1.69
N MET A 134 8.99 0.74 -1.56
CA MET A 134 9.65 1.95 -1.12
C MET A 134 10.17 1.83 0.32
N LEU A 135 9.39 1.22 1.22
CA LEU A 135 9.80 1.00 2.60
C LEU A 135 11.02 0.09 2.73
N LEU A 136 11.04 -1.04 2.02
CA LEU A 136 12.14 -2.01 2.09
C LEU A 136 13.42 -1.46 1.44
N ASN A 137 13.28 -0.60 0.43
CA ASN A 137 14.41 0.00 -0.26
C ASN A 137 14.95 1.28 0.42
N ASN A 138 14.08 2.10 1.00
CA ASN A 138 14.43 3.45 1.49
C ASN A 138 14.27 3.61 3.01
N GLY A 139 13.64 2.65 3.69
CA GLY A 139 13.53 2.56 5.14
C GLY A 139 13.04 3.85 5.80
N PRO A 140 13.73 4.40 6.83
CA PRO A 140 13.36 5.66 7.47
C PRO A 140 13.27 6.86 6.51
N GLY A 141 13.94 6.81 5.36
CA GLY A 141 13.88 7.84 4.31
C GLY A 141 12.52 7.88 3.58
N THR A 142 11.68 6.86 3.72
CA THR A 142 10.40 6.71 3.02
C THR A 142 9.49 7.91 3.23
N ARG A 143 9.31 8.35 4.48
CA ARG A 143 8.45 9.50 4.80
C ARG A 143 8.97 10.79 4.17
N ALA A 144 10.28 11.04 4.24
CA ALA A 144 10.89 12.22 3.65
C ALA A 144 10.73 12.23 2.12
N LEU A 145 10.84 11.06 1.48
CA LEU A 145 10.62 10.92 0.05
C LEU A 145 9.16 11.21 -0.34
N LEU A 146 8.17 10.68 0.39
CA LEU A 146 6.75 10.98 0.17
C LEU A 146 6.46 12.49 0.29
N LEU A 147 7.01 13.14 1.33
CA LEU A 147 6.81 14.59 1.52
C LEU A 147 7.41 15.41 0.38
N ARG A 148 8.56 15.00 -0.16
CA ARG A 148 9.15 15.64 -1.34
C ARG A 148 8.32 15.39 -2.59
N SER A 149 7.77 14.19 -2.74
CA SER A 149 6.84 13.86 -3.82
C SER A 149 5.58 14.72 -3.79
N LEU A 150 5.09 15.08 -2.59
CA LEU A 150 3.94 15.96 -2.36
C LEU A 150 4.20 17.47 -2.57
N GLY A 151 5.36 17.85 -3.12
CA GLY A 151 5.71 19.24 -3.40
C GLY A 151 6.55 19.41 -4.66
N ALA A 152 6.66 18.36 -5.49
CA ALA A 152 7.51 18.36 -6.67
C ALA A 152 7.00 19.29 -7.80
N ASP A 153 5.74 19.73 -7.73
CA ASP A 153 5.15 20.71 -8.65
C ASP A 153 5.38 22.17 -8.20
N ASN A 154 6.01 22.40 -7.03
CA ASN A 154 6.27 23.73 -6.46
C ASN A 154 7.69 24.26 -6.74
N TYR A 155 8.43 23.67 -7.68
CA TYR A 155 9.76 24.12 -8.13
C TYR A 155 9.87 24.11 -9.65
#